data_AF-E4TX25-F1
#
_entry.id   AF-E4TX25-F1
#
_cell.length_a   1.000
_cell.length_b   1.000
_cell.length_c   1.000
_cell.angle_alpha   90.00
_cell.angle_beta   90.00
_cell.angle_gamma   90.00
#
_symmetry.space_group_name_H-M   'P 1'
#
loop_
_entity.id
_entity.type
_entity.pdbx_description
1 polymer ?
#
loop_
_entity_poly.entity_id
_entity_poly.type
_entity_poly.pdbx_seq_one_letter_code
_entity_poly.pdbx_strand_id
1 'polypeptide(L)'
;MIIVSIGLFCILVSAVVFIHQWLESGLINKEDREKYLLISSKKKENQTEEEREFVWNNQYAYVTSKIRSIIFQFGVILVISGLFMNYITK
;
A
#
# COMPACT_ATOMS: atom_id res chain seq x y z
N MET A 1 31.93 -1.33 -1.24
CA MET A 1 31.36 0.04 -1.34
C MET A 1 30.04 0.08 -2.09
N ILE A 2 29.91 -0.49 -3.29
CA ILE A 2 28.67 -0.46 -4.12
C ILE A 2 27.44 -1.04 -3.40
N ILE A 3 27.57 -2.16 -2.68
CA ILE A 3 26.45 -2.79 -1.94
C ILE A 3 25.90 -1.87 -0.84
N VAL A 4 26.77 -1.11 -0.17
CA VAL A 4 26.37 -0.16 0.88
C VAL A 4 25.60 1.03 0.29
N SER A 5 26.04 1.51 -0.88
CA SER A 5 25.35 2.58 -1.63
C SER A 5 23.97 2.17 -2.12
N ILE A 6 23.80 0.91 -2.56
CA ILE A 6 22.50 0.36 -2.97
C ILE A 6 21.57 0.22 -1.75
N GLY A 7 22.09 -0.25 -0.61
CA GLY A 7 21.32 -0.35 0.63
C GLY A 7 20.81 1.01 1.13
N LEU A 8 21.67 2.04 1.11
CA LEU A 8 21.31 3.41 1.48
C LEU A 8 20.25 4.00 0.54
N PHE A 9 20.35 3.74 -0.76
CA PHE A 9 19.35 4.16 -1.74
C PHE A 9 17.99 3.49 -1.48
N CYS A 10 17.96 2.19 -1.19
CA CYS A 10 16.72 1.48 -0.84
C CYS A 10 16.08 2.01 0.45
N ILE A 11 16.88 2.37 1.46
CA ILE A 11 16.38 2.98 2.71
C ILE A 11 15.78 4.36 2.44
N LEU A 12 16.46 5.21 1.66
CA LEU A 12 15.97 6.53 1.26
C LEU A 12 14.66 6.45 0.48
N VAL A 13 14.59 5.57 -0.53
CA VAL A 13 13.37 5.36 -1.32
C VAL A 13 12.24 4.83 -0.42
N SER A 14 12.54 3.89 0.49
CA SER A 14 11.54 3.37 1.43
C SER A 14 11.04 4.44 2.40
N ALA A 15 11.91 5.33 2.89
CA ALA A 15 11.54 6.43 3.77
C ALA A 15 10.68 7.49 3.04
N VAL A 16 11.02 7.83 1.80
CA VAL A 16 10.21 8.74 0.96
C VAL A 16 8.84 8.13 0.68
N VAL A 17 8.78 6.84 0.35
CA VAL A 17 7.50 6.10 0.18
C VAL A 17 6.71 6.10 1.49
N PHE A 18 7.36 5.92 2.64
CA PHE A 18 6.70 5.91 3.95
C PHE A 18 6.13 7.29 4.33
N ILE A 19 6.88 8.37 4.08
CA ILE A 19 6.42 9.74 4.32
C ILE A 19 5.25 10.09 3.39
N HIS A 20 5.35 9.72 2.11
CA HIS A 20 4.25 9.90 1.16
C HIS A 20 3.02 9.07 1.56
N GLN A 21 3.23 7.87 2.11
CA GLN A 21 2.18 6.99 2.60
C GLN A 21 1.51 7.52 3.87
N TRP A 22 2.25 8.18 4.76
CA TRP A 22 1.73 8.87 5.93
C TRP A 22 0.92 10.12 5.54
N LEU A 23 1.41 10.90 4.57
CA LEU A 23 0.70 12.11 4.10
C LEU A 23 -0.59 11.78 3.35
N GLU A 24 -0.63 10.67 2.63
CA GLU A 24 -1.79 10.25 1.84
C GLU A 24 -2.63 9.15 2.52
N SER A 25 -2.36 8.79 3.78
CA SER A 25 -3.26 7.94 4.57
C SER A 25 -4.65 8.57 4.79
N GLY A 26 -4.88 9.77 4.25
CA GLY A 26 -6.19 10.42 4.12
C GLY A 26 -6.93 10.17 2.80
N LEU A 27 -6.42 9.34 1.86
CA LEU A 27 -7.08 9.14 0.56
C LEU A 27 -8.44 8.41 0.65
N ILE A 28 -8.63 7.55 1.65
CA ILE A 28 -9.94 6.96 1.96
C ILE A 28 -10.01 6.71 3.46
N ASN A 29 -11.07 7.17 4.11
CA ASN A 29 -11.22 6.99 5.54
C ASN A 29 -11.51 5.51 5.87
N LYS A 30 -11.25 5.09 7.10
CA LYS A 30 -11.44 3.68 7.52
C LYS A 30 -12.89 3.23 7.33
N GLU A 31 -13.85 4.08 7.68
CA GLU A 31 -15.28 3.82 7.52
C GLU A 31 -15.66 3.65 6.04
N ASP A 32 -15.18 4.53 5.16
CA ASP A 32 -15.43 4.45 3.71
C ASP A 32 -14.81 3.19 3.10
N ARG A 33 -13.67 2.74 3.63
CA ARG A 33 -13.04 1.49 3.21
C ARG A 33 -13.87 0.26 3.59
N GLU A 34 -14.41 0.23 4.82
CA GLU A 34 -15.29 -0.84 5.29
C GLU A 34 -16.60 -0.84 4.50
N LYS A 35 -17.18 0.34 4.28
CA LYS A 35 -18.37 0.53 3.46
C LYS A 35 -18.14 0.08 2.01
N TYR A 36 -16.99 0.45 1.42
CA TYR A 36 -16.60 0.03 0.08
C TYR A 36 -16.49 -1.49 -0.04
N LEU A 37 -15.85 -2.16 0.93
CA LEU A 37 -15.75 -3.62 0.97
C LEU A 37 -17.14 -4.28 1.04
N LEU A 38 -18.01 -3.75 1.90
CA LEU A 38 -19.34 -4.30 2.11
C LEU A 38 -20.20 -4.15 0.84
N ILE A 39 -20.16 -3.00 0.17
CA ILE A 39 -20.90 -2.76 -1.08
C ILE A 39 -20.29 -3.57 -2.25
N SER A 40 -18.96 -3.56 -2.40
CA SER A 40 -18.28 -4.24 -3.50
C SER A 40 -18.38 -5.78 -3.44
N SER A 41 -18.64 -6.34 -2.25
CA SER A 41 -18.91 -7.77 -2.08
C SER A 41 -20.30 -8.21 -2.56
N LYS A 42 -21.25 -7.28 -2.74
CA LYS A 42 -22.58 -7.58 -3.30
C LYS A 42 -22.49 -7.83 -4.80
N LYS A 43 -23.38 -8.69 -5.33
CA LYS A 43 -23.56 -8.82 -6.79
C LYS A 43 -24.07 -7.49 -7.36
N LYS A 44 -23.61 -7.10 -8.56
CA LYS A 44 -23.96 -5.82 -9.22
C LYS A 44 -25.47 -5.60 -9.39
N GLU A 45 -26.25 -6.67 -9.52
CA GLU A 45 -27.72 -6.64 -9.64
C GLU A 45 -28.44 -6.26 -8.34
N ASN A 46 -27.76 -6.41 -7.19
CA ASN A 46 -28.29 -6.09 -5.86
C ASN A 46 -27.75 -4.77 -5.31
N GLN A 47 -27.02 -4.01 -6.12
CA GLN A 47 -26.48 -2.70 -5.73
C GLN A 47 -27.43 -1.60 -6.18
N THR A 48 -27.71 -0.65 -5.30
CA THR A 48 -28.43 0.57 -5.68
C THR A 48 -27.54 1.46 -6.58
N GLU A 49 -28.15 2.42 -7.26
CA GLU A 49 -27.39 3.33 -8.13
C GLU A 49 -26.39 4.20 -7.34
N GLU A 50 -26.79 4.65 -6.16
CA GLU A 50 -25.92 5.37 -5.22
C GLU A 50 -24.75 4.50 -4.74
N GLU A 51 -24.99 3.22 -4.48
CA GLU A 51 -23.94 2.27 -4.08
C GLU A 51 -22.92 2.05 -5.22
N ARG A 52 -23.40 1.98 -6.47
CA ARG A 52 -22.52 1.87 -7.65
C ARG A 52 -21.68 3.12 -7.85
N GLU A 53 -22.27 4.30 -7.73
CA GLU A 53 -21.55 5.56 -7.86
C GLU A 53 -20.51 5.73 -6.75
N PHE A 54 -20.85 5.35 -5.52
CA PHE A 54 -19.90 5.32 -4.40
C PHE A 54 -18.71 4.39 -4.68
N VAL A 55 -18.96 3.17 -5.19
CA VAL A 55 -17.88 2.23 -5.55
C VAL A 55 -17.01 2.81 -6.65
N TRP A 56 -17.61 3.36 -7.73
CA TRP A 56 -16.86 3.93 -8.83
C TRP A 56 -15.93 5.07 -8.38
N ASN A 57 -16.44 5.98 -7.54
CA ASN A 57 -15.70 7.14 -7.05
C ASN A 57 -14.58 6.76 -6.07
N ASN A 58 -14.73 5.66 -5.32
CA ASN A 58 -13.75 5.23 -4.31
C ASN A 58 -12.82 4.09 -4.77
N GLN A 59 -13.07 3.50 -5.94
CA GLN A 59 -12.30 2.36 -6.45
C GLN A 59 -10.82 2.71 -6.64
N TYR A 60 -10.52 3.88 -7.20
CA TYR A 60 -9.14 4.33 -7.41
C TYR A 60 -8.38 4.49 -6.09
N ALA A 61 -9.01 5.14 -5.11
CA ALA A 61 -8.42 5.33 -3.78
C ALA A 61 -8.16 3.98 -3.09
N TYR A 62 -9.11 3.05 -3.17
CA TYR A 62 -8.97 1.71 -2.58
C TYR A 62 -7.85 0.88 -3.23
N VAL A 63 -7.80 0.84 -4.57
CA VAL A 63 -6.77 0.10 -5.31
C VAL A 63 -5.39 0.69 -5.04
N THR A 64 -5.26 2.02 -5.09
CA THR A 64 -4.00 2.72 -4.82
C THR A 64 -3.50 2.45 -3.39
N SER A 65 -4.41 2.47 -2.42
CA SER A 65 -4.12 2.10 -1.02
C SER A 65 -3.60 0.65 -0.90
N LYS A 66 -4.23 -0.31 -1.59
CA LYS A 66 -3.83 -1.72 -1.59
C LYS A 66 -2.47 -1.96 -2.26
N ILE A 67 -2.25 -1.44 -3.46
CA ILE A 67 -0.96 -1.57 -4.18
C ILE A 67 0.18 -1.02 -3.33
N ARG A 68 -0.03 0.15 -2.71
CA ARG A 68 0.97 0.77 -1.84
C ARG A 68 1.30 -0.06 -0.62
N SER A 69 0.29 -0.65 0.03
CA SER A 69 0.51 -1.56 1.17
C SER A 69 1.36 -2.77 0.76
N ILE A 70 1.16 -3.30 -0.44
CA ILE A 70 1.94 -4.42 -0.98
C ILE A 70 3.39 -3.99 -1.25
N ILE A 71 3.59 -2.86 -1.94
CA ILE A 71 4.93 -2.32 -2.22
C ILE A 71 5.70 -2.09 -0.92
N PHE A 72 5.06 -1.54 0.11
CA PHE A 72 5.67 -1.36 1.42
C PHE A 72 6.08 -2.68 2.05
N GLN A 73 5.21 -3.70 2.04
CA GLN A 73 5.54 -5.04 2.54
C GLN A 73 6.74 -5.66 1.81
N PHE A 74 6.79 -5.53 0.47
CA PHE A 74 7.96 -5.98 -0.31
C PHE A 74 9.24 -5.23 0.09
N GLY A 75 9.16 -3.92 0.29
CA GLY A 75 10.28 -3.11 0.79
C GLY A 75 10.81 -3.59 2.14
N VAL A 76 9.90 -3.85 3.10
CA VAL A 76 10.26 -4.38 4.42
C VAL A 76 10.93 -5.75 4.30
N ILE A 77 10.39 -6.66 3.48
CA ILE A 77 10.98 -7.99 3.25
C ILE A 77 12.41 -7.86 2.69
N LEU A 78 12.61 -7.00 1.69
CA LEU A 78 13.94 -6.77 1.10
C LEU A 78 14.95 -6.24 2.11
N VAL A 79 14.55 -5.31 2.99
CA VAL A 79 15.41 -4.79 4.06
C VAL A 79 15.78 -5.91 5.05
N ILE A 80 14.80 -6.70 5.50
CA ILE A 80 15.04 -7.82 6.42
C ILE A 80 15.97 -8.87 5.79
N SER A 81 15.70 -9.26 4.53
CA SER A 81 16.55 -10.21 3.80
C SER A 81 17.97 -9.68 3.60
N GLY A 82 18.13 -8.39 3.30
CA GLY A 82 19.44 -7.76 3.18
C GLY A 82 20.24 -7.76 4.48
N LEU A 83 19.58 -7.47 5.61
CA LEU A 83 20.19 -7.56 6.94
C LEU A 83 20.59 -8.99 7.29
N PHE A 84 19.73 -9.97 6.98
CA PHE A 84 19.99 -11.38 7.26
C PHE A 84 21.16 -11.92 6.44
N MET A 85 21.24 -11.58 5.15
CA MET A 85 22.38 -11.95 4.29
C MET A 85 23.68 -11.33 4.79
N ASN A 86 23.67 -10.05 5.20
CA ASN A 86 24.85 -9.40 5.77
C ASN A 86 25.30 -10.07 7.08
N TYR A 87 24.36 -10.47 7.93
CA TYR A 87 24.65 -11.19 9.17
C TYR A 87 25.26 -12.59 8.94
N ILE A 88 24.84 -13.31 7.90
CA ILE A 88 25.40 -14.64 7.57
C ILE A 88 26.76 -14.56 6.87
N THR A 89 26.97 -13.51 6.06
CA THR A 89 28.19 -13.37 5.24
C THR A 89 29.36 -12.75 6.02
N LYS A 90 29.09 -12.16 7.19
CA LYS A 90 30.10 -11.73 8.17
C LYS A 90 30.23 -12.74 9.29
#